data_AF-A0A401LQ36-F1
#
_entry.id   AF-A0A401LQ36-F1
#
_cell.length_a   1.000
_cell.length_b   1.000
_cell.length_c   1.000
_cell.angle_alpha   90.00
_cell.angle_beta   90.00
_cell.angle_gamma   90.00
#
_symmetry.space_group_name_H-M   'P 1'
#
loop_
_entity.id
_entity.type
_entity.pdbx_description
1 polymer ?
#
loop_
_entity_poly.entity_id
_entity_poly.type
_entity_poly.pdbx_seq_one_letter_code
_entity_poly.pdbx_strand_id
1 'polypeptide(L)'
;MKEDKDLEFLAFCKNEDLQILVDYLTTDKDGKKRYLETLTKSNAYLQCYPDHLTSMWEDIANEFQLFGGNTIANCIRKTGVTYRTILFDVCNRMKVNYNKNASIEMIEEYLLQKILTDSLEQMTAEDMKKLVMR
;
A
#
# COMPACT_ATOMS: atom_id res chain seq x y z
N MET A 1 8.73 -8.08 -12.32
CA MET A 1 7.93 -6.88 -12.02
C MET A 1 7.43 -6.26 -13.31
N LYS A 2 6.22 -5.68 -13.31
CA LYS A 2 5.80 -4.80 -14.40
C LYS A 2 6.39 -3.42 -14.12
N GLU A 3 7.16 -2.86 -15.05
CA GLU A 3 7.70 -1.50 -14.89
C GLU A 3 6.59 -0.51 -14.55
N ASP A 4 6.81 0.26 -13.48
CA ASP A 4 5.84 1.18 -12.94
C ASP A 4 6.55 2.34 -12.25
N LYS A 5 6.62 3.46 -12.96
CA LYS A 5 7.29 4.68 -12.48
C LYS A 5 6.65 5.23 -11.21
N ASP A 6 5.37 4.95 -11.02
CA ASP A 6 4.61 5.39 -9.85
C ASP A 6 5.01 4.59 -8.59
N LEU A 7 5.91 3.60 -8.69
CA LEU A 7 6.50 2.85 -7.55
C LEU A 7 7.99 3.12 -7.34
N GLU A 8 8.65 3.89 -8.21
CA GLU A 8 10.09 4.21 -8.08
C GLU A 8 10.39 4.97 -6.79
N PHE A 9 9.39 5.67 -6.22
CA PHE A 9 9.53 6.39 -4.96
C PHE A 9 9.92 5.47 -3.78
N LEU A 10 9.64 4.16 -3.86
CA LEU A 10 10.01 3.17 -2.84
C LEU A 10 11.53 3.11 -2.63
N ALA A 11 12.32 3.41 -3.65
CA ALA A 11 13.78 3.48 -3.54
C ALA A 11 14.27 4.60 -2.59
N PHE A 12 13.41 5.59 -2.33
CA PHE A 12 13.72 6.76 -1.51
C PHE A 12 13.00 6.76 -0.15
N CYS A 13 12.20 5.73 0.14
CA CYS A 13 11.54 5.57 1.42
C CYS A 13 12.54 5.21 2.53
N LYS A 14 12.20 5.54 3.78
CA LYS A 14 12.98 5.08 4.94
C LYS A 14 12.77 3.58 5.10
N ASN A 15 13.78 2.91 5.66
CA ASN A 15 13.70 1.49 5.95
C ASN A 15 12.50 1.14 6.84
N GLU A 16 12.20 1.98 7.84
CA GLU A 16 11.05 1.83 8.75
C GLU A 16 9.70 1.84 8.00
N ASP A 17 9.52 2.77 7.05
CA ASP A 17 8.29 2.86 6.25
C ASP A 17 8.15 1.64 5.31
N LEU A 18 9.27 1.21 4.71
CA LEU A 18 9.30 0.00 3.88
C LEU A 18 9.02 -1.26 4.70
N GLN A 19 9.49 -1.33 5.94
CA GLN A 19 9.23 -2.46 6.82
C GLN A 19 7.74 -2.61 7.10
N ILE A 20 7.04 -1.51 7.38
CA ILE A 20 5.58 -1.51 7.56
C ILE A 20 4.90 -2.09 6.32
N LEU A 21 5.26 -1.62 5.12
CA LEU A 21 4.70 -2.13 3.88
C LEU A 21 4.98 -3.63 3.70
N VAL A 22 6.23 -4.06 3.88
CA VAL A 22 6.65 -5.45 3.76
C VAL A 22 5.86 -6.34 4.72
N ASP A 23 5.73 -5.94 5.99
CA ASP A 23 5.00 -6.71 6.98
C ASP A 23 3.53 -6.89 6.60
N TYR A 24 2.88 -5.86 6.03
CA TYR A 24 1.51 -5.96 5.50
C TYR A 24 1.39 -6.91 4.30
N LEU A 25 2.39 -6.91 3.42
CA LEU A 25 2.44 -7.76 2.24
C LEU A 25 2.72 -9.23 2.58
N THR A 26 3.53 -9.49 3.61
CA THR A 26 3.97 -10.85 3.95
C THR A 26 3.13 -11.49 5.04
N THR A 27 2.51 -10.70 5.92
CA THR A 27 1.88 -11.18 7.14
C THR A 27 0.39 -10.84 7.16
N ASP A 28 -0.44 -11.76 7.64
CA ASP A 28 -1.86 -11.54 7.88
C ASP A 28 -2.13 -10.93 9.27
N LYS A 29 -3.40 -10.65 9.55
CA LYS A 29 -3.86 -10.06 10.81
C LYS A 29 -3.57 -10.93 12.05
N ASP A 30 -3.32 -12.22 11.86
CA ASP A 30 -3.07 -13.20 12.93
C ASP A 30 -1.55 -13.44 13.11
N GLY A 31 -0.71 -12.65 12.44
CA GLY A 31 0.75 -12.77 12.50
C GLY A 31 1.31 -13.92 11.66
N LYS A 32 0.50 -14.54 10.80
CA LYS A 32 0.94 -15.66 9.96
C LYS A 32 1.37 -15.18 8.59
N LYS A 33 2.35 -15.86 8.00
CA LYS A 33 2.75 -15.60 6.61
C LYS A 33 1.58 -15.83 5.67
N ARG A 34 1.36 -14.91 4.74
CA ARG A 34 0.32 -15.03 3.72
C ARG A 34 0.65 -16.21 2.80
N TYR A 35 -0.37 -16.94 2.36
CA TYR A 35 -0.16 -18.17 1.61
C TYR A 35 0.44 -17.94 0.20
N LEU A 36 0.03 -16.85 -0.46
CA LEU A 36 0.39 -16.55 -1.85
C LEU A 36 1.59 -15.61 -1.98
N GLU A 37 2.19 -15.16 -0.87
CA GLU A 37 3.35 -14.28 -0.94
C GLU A 37 4.60 -15.07 -1.35
N THR A 38 5.46 -14.38 -2.11
CA THR A 38 6.72 -14.91 -2.60
C THR A 38 7.94 -14.17 -2.06
N LEU A 39 7.73 -12.96 -1.55
CA LEU A 39 8.77 -12.07 -1.04
C LEU A 39 9.61 -12.70 0.06
N THR A 40 9.03 -13.36 1.08
CA THR A 40 9.83 -13.93 2.18
C THR A 40 10.66 -15.15 1.78
N LYS A 41 10.43 -15.67 0.57
CA LYS A 41 11.20 -16.78 -0.02
C LYS A 41 12.28 -16.28 -0.97
N SER A 42 12.34 -14.98 -1.26
CA SER A 42 13.34 -14.41 -2.16
C SER A 42 14.70 -14.29 -1.45
N ASN A 43 15.78 -14.42 -2.24
CA ASN A 43 17.12 -14.23 -1.70
C ASN A 43 17.34 -12.77 -1.23
N ALA A 44 16.72 -11.80 -1.91
CA ALA A 44 16.79 -10.39 -1.51
C ALA A 44 16.23 -10.17 -0.10
N TYR A 45 15.06 -10.74 0.20
CA TYR A 45 14.46 -10.63 1.52
C TYR A 45 15.37 -11.20 2.62
N LEU A 46 15.95 -12.38 2.38
CA LEU A 46 16.86 -13.03 3.34
C LEU A 46 18.14 -12.23 3.61
N GLN A 47 18.58 -11.42 2.65
CA GLN A 47 19.80 -10.61 2.77
C GLN A 47 19.53 -9.20 3.31
N CYS A 48 18.36 -8.64 3.02
CA CYS A 48 18.06 -7.24 3.27
C CYS A 48 17.12 -7.01 4.45
N TYR A 49 16.25 -7.95 4.81
CA TYR A 49 15.33 -7.77 5.93
C TYR A 49 16.04 -8.02 7.27
N PRO A 50 15.84 -7.18 8.30
CA PRO A 50 14.95 -6.02 8.31
C PRO A 50 15.62 -4.68 7.94
N ASP A 51 16.95 -4.58 7.87
CA ASP A 51 17.65 -3.29 7.99
C ASP A 51 18.01 -2.59 6.66
N HIS A 52 17.94 -3.28 5.52
CA HIS A 52 18.42 -2.80 4.22
C HIS A 52 17.35 -2.88 3.12
N LEU A 53 16.09 -2.63 3.46
CA LEU A 53 14.94 -2.83 2.57
C LEU A 53 14.95 -1.93 1.34
N THR A 54 15.56 -0.75 1.42
CA THR A 54 15.75 0.15 0.26
C THR A 54 16.51 -0.51 -0.88
N SER A 55 17.41 -1.46 -0.59
CA SER A 55 18.19 -2.19 -1.59
C SER A 55 17.37 -3.24 -2.35
N MET A 56 16.18 -3.60 -1.85
CA MET A 56 15.27 -4.57 -2.46
C MET A 56 13.92 -3.95 -2.84
N TRP A 57 13.88 -2.63 -3.07
CA TRP A 57 12.64 -1.91 -3.36
C TRP A 57 11.90 -2.46 -4.60
N GLU A 58 12.62 -2.99 -5.60
CA GLU A 58 12.02 -3.63 -6.79
C GLU A 58 11.30 -4.93 -6.43
N ASP A 59 11.85 -5.74 -5.52
CA ASP A 59 11.20 -6.95 -5.02
C ASP A 59 9.93 -6.60 -4.22
N ILE A 60 10.01 -5.55 -3.40
CA ILE A 60 8.86 -5.02 -2.64
C ILE A 60 7.76 -4.54 -3.60
N ALA A 61 8.12 -3.75 -4.61
CA ALA A 61 7.20 -3.26 -5.63
C ALA A 61 6.55 -4.41 -6.40
N ASN A 62 7.32 -5.44 -6.76
CA ASN A 62 6.80 -6.63 -7.44
C ASN A 62 5.78 -7.39 -6.58
N GLU A 63 6.09 -7.63 -5.30
CA GLU A 63 5.14 -8.28 -4.38
C GLU A 63 3.90 -7.41 -4.17
N PHE A 64 4.04 -6.08 -4.08
CA PHE A 64 2.90 -5.18 -3.96
C PHE A 64 1.96 -5.23 -5.16
N GLN A 65 2.51 -5.24 -6.38
CA GLN A 65 1.74 -5.39 -7.63
C GLN A 65 1.00 -6.73 -7.69
N LEU A 66 1.62 -7.81 -7.22
CA LEU A 66 1.01 -9.15 -7.13
C LEU A 66 -0.09 -9.18 -6.06
N PHE A 67 0.18 -8.60 -4.90
CA PHE A 67 -0.77 -8.54 -3.78
C PHE A 67 -2.02 -7.76 -4.14
N GLY A 68 -1.88 -6.58 -4.76
CA GLY A 68 -3.00 -5.78 -5.24
C GLY A 68 -3.82 -6.52 -6.31
N GLY A 69 -3.16 -7.24 -7.21
CA GLY A 69 -3.82 -8.07 -8.22
C GLY A 69 -4.59 -9.24 -7.62
N ASN A 70 -4.06 -9.87 -6.58
CA ASN A 70 -4.68 -11.03 -5.94
C ASN A 70 -5.81 -10.66 -4.96
N THR A 71 -5.69 -9.52 -4.28
CA THR A 71 -6.58 -9.14 -3.17
C THR A 71 -7.65 -8.14 -3.60
N ILE A 72 -7.33 -7.23 -4.51
CA ILE A 72 -8.17 -6.06 -4.80
C ILE A 72 -8.90 -6.19 -6.14
N ALA A 73 -8.23 -6.71 -7.18
CA ALA A 73 -8.77 -6.87 -8.52
C ALA A 73 -9.05 -8.36 -8.84
N ASN A 74 -10.29 -8.82 -8.67
CA ASN A 74 -10.84 -10.13 -9.07
C ASN A 74 -9.86 -11.09 -9.81
N CYS A 75 -9.57 -12.22 -9.15
CA CYS A 75 -8.67 -13.35 -9.46
C CYS A 75 -8.69 -13.94 -10.90
N ILE A 76 -8.50 -13.14 -11.96
CA ILE A 76 -8.42 -13.62 -13.35
C ILE A 76 -7.06 -13.25 -14.00
N ARG A 77 -6.29 -12.35 -13.38
CA ARG A 77 -4.97 -11.95 -13.91
C ARG A 77 -3.86 -12.70 -13.17
N LYS A 78 -3.11 -13.53 -13.90
CA LYS A 78 -1.88 -14.20 -13.41
C LYS A 78 -0.68 -13.26 -13.32
N THR A 79 -0.87 -11.97 -13.56
CA THR A 79 0.18 -10.95 -13.64
C THR A 79 -0.15 -9.79 -12.71
N GLY A 80 0.87 -9.22 -12.08
CA GLY A 80 0.73 -8.04 -11.21
C GLY A 80 0.06 -6.87 -11.95
N VAL A 81 -0.66 -6.06 -11.18
CA VAL A 81 -1.34 -4.84 -11.69
C VAL A 81 -0.48 -3.61 -11.41
N THR A 82 -0.69 -2.52 -12.15
CA THR A 82 0.03 -1.26 -11.89
C THR A 82 -0.45 -0.61 -10.60
N TYR A 83 0.39 0.20 -9.98
CA TYR A 83 0.06 1.02 -8.82
C TYR A 83 -1.16 1.89 -9.09
N ARG A 84 -1.24 2.53 -10.27
CA ARG A 84 -2.44 3.26 -10.70
C ARG A 84 -3.72 2.42 -10.59
N THR A 85 -3.66 1.15 -10.98
CA THR A 85 -4.83 0.25 -10.91
C THR A 85 -5.19 -0.05 -9.46
N ILE A 86 -4.18 -0.34 -8.62
CA ILE A 86 -4.36 -0.57 -7.18
C ILE A 86 -5.01 0.66 -6.54
N LEU A 87 -4.45 1.84 -6.79
CA LEU A 87 -4.93 3.11 -6.26
C LEU A 87 -6.38 3.38 -6.67
N PHE A 88 -6.75 3.14 -7.93
CA PHE A 88 -8.13 3.29 -8.39
C PHE A 88 -9.08 2.35 -7.67
N ASP A 89 -8.70 1.09 -7.51
CA ASP A 89 -9.56 0.13 -6.84
C ASP A 89 -9.73 0.44 -5.35
N VAL A 90 -8.67 0.89 -4.67
CA VAL A 90 -8.75 1.40 -3.30
C VAL A 90 -9.67 2.61 -3.23
N CYS A 91 -9.49 3.59 -4.10
CA CYS A 91 -10.34 4.78 -4.17
C CYS A 91 -11.81 4.42 -4.42
N ASN A 92 -12.08 3.47 -5.32
CA ASN A 92 -13.43 2.99 -5.61
C ASN A 92 -14.05 2.29 -4.38
N ARG A 93 -13.28 1.44 -3.68
CA ARG A 93 -13.73 0.75 -2.46
C ARG A 93 -14.03 1.74 -1.34
N MET A 94 -13.21 2.77 -1.19
CA MET A 94 -13.37 3.84 -0.20
C MET A 94 -14.36 4.93 -0.64
N LYS A 95 -14.95 4.81 -1.84
CA LYS A 95 -15.88 5.77 -2.42
C LYS A 95 -15.31 7.20 -2.47
N VAL A 96 -14.01 7.32 -2.76
CA VAL A 96 -13.34 8.60 -3.01
C VAL A 96 -13.90 9.20 -4.31
N ASN A 97 -14.15 10.51 -4.32
CA ASN A 97 -14.48 11.22 -5.56
C ASN A 97 -13.20 11.73 -6.21
N TYR A 98 -12.83 11.18 -7.37
CA TYR A 98 -11.61 11.53 -8.08
C TYR A 98 -11.81 11.46 -9.60
N ASN A 99 -11.01 12.24 -10.34
CA ASN A 99 -10.93 12.13 -11.79
C ASN A 99 -9.87 11.10 -12.19
N LYS A 100 -10.25 10.07 -12.95
CA LYS A 100 -9.32 9.02 -13.42
C LYS A 100 -8.19 9.54 -14.31
N ASN A 101 -8.35 10.72 -14.91
CA ASN A 101 -7.34 11.36 -15.75
C ASN A 101 -6.38 12.26 -14.95
N ALA A 102 -6.57 12.40 -13.64
CA ALA A 102 -5.65 13.14 -12.79
C ALA A 102 -4.30 12.41 -12.64
N SER A 103 -3.29 13.15 -12.16
CA SER A 103 -2.00 12.57 -11.82
C SER A 103 -2.14 11.61 -10.63
N ILE A 104 -1.15 10.73 -10.42
CA ILE A 104 -1.20 9.79 -9.28
C ILE A 104 -1.20 10.55 -7.96
N GLU A 105 -0.34 11.54 -7.84
CA GLU A 105 -0.15 12.36 -6.65
C GLU A 105 -1.44 13.06 -6.24
N MET A 106 -2.19 13.60 -7.22
CA MET A 106 -3.50 14.20 -6.95
C MET A 106 -4.53 13.16 -6.45
N ILE A 107 -4.50 11.95 -6.97
CA ILE A 107 -5.44 10.89 -6.58
C ILE A 107 -5.08 10.35 -5.19
N GLU A 108 -3.79 10.23 -4.87
CA GLU A 108 -3.30 9.94 -3.52
C GLU A 108 -3.76 11.02 -2.54
N GLU A 109 -3.66 12.30 -2.91
CA GLU A 109 -4.12 13.40 -2.07
C GLU A 109 -5.62 13.28 -1.77
N TYR A 110 -6.45 12.99 -2.78
CA TYR A 110 -7.89 12.77 -2.55
C TYR A 110 -8.17 11.56 -1.65
N LEU A 111 -7.39 10.48 -1.78
CA LEU A 111 -7.51 9.31 -0.90
C LEU A 111 -7.15 9.67 0.54
N LEU A 112 -6.07 10.40 0.76
CA LEU A 112 -5.65 10.86 2.09
C LEU A 112 -6.70 11.79 2.72
N GLN A 113 -7.21 12.75 1.95
CA GLN A 113 -8.30 13.63 2.40
C GLN A 113 -9.55 12.83 2.79
N LYS A 114 -9.90 11.77 2.04
CA LYS A 114 -11.02 10.89 2.36
C LYS A 114 -10.78 10.13 3.66
N ILE A 115 -9.59 9.55 3.85
CA ILE A 115 -9.22 8.84 5.10
C ILE A 115 -9.33 9.78 6.30
N LEU A 116 -8.81 11.01 6.18
CA LEU A 116 -8.89 12.00 7.25
C LEU A 116 -10.34 12.39 7.57
N THR A 117 -11.13 12.68 6.54
CA THR A 117 -12.55 13.05 6.70
C THR A 117 -13.33 11.91 7.34
N ASP A 118 -13.19 10.68 6.85
CA ASP A 118 -13.90 9.52 7.40
C ASP A 118 -13.48 9.25 8.85
N SER A 119 -12.20 9.47 9.18
CA SER A 119 -11.72 9.35 10.56
C SER A 119 -12.40 10.38 11.46
N LEU A 120 -12.49 11.64 11.04
CA LEU A 120 -13.15 12.70 11.79
C LEU A 120 -14.65 12.48 11.96
N GLU A 121 -15.34 11.96 10.95
CA GLU A 121 -16.78 11.66 11.00
C GLU A 121 -17.10 10.49 11.93
N GLN A 122 -16.20 9.52 12.06
CA GLN A 122 -16.35 8.37 12.95
C GLN A 122 -15.96 8.67 14.40
N MET A 123 -15.34 9.81 14.67
CA MET A 123 -15.01 10.23 16.04
C MET A 123 -16.26 10.65 16.81
N THR A 124 -16.33 10.24 18.08
CA THR A 124 -17.40 10.71 18.97
C THR A 124 -17.17 12.17 19.38
N ALA A 125 -18.22 12.85 19.85
CA ALA A 125 -18.10 14.23 20.38
C ALA A 125 -17.11 14.34 21.55
N GLU A 126 -16.86 13.24 22.27
CA GLU A 126 -15.89 13.14 23.35
C GLU A 126 -14.45 13.02 22.85
N ASP A 127 -14.22 12.29 21.76
CA ASP A 127 -12.91 12.21 21.10
C ASP A 127 -12.53 13.55 20.45
N MET A 128 -13.52 14.24 19.87
CA MET A 128 -13.35 15.58 19.28
C MET A 128 -12.98 16.63 20.35
N LYS A 129 -13.58 16.59 21.55
CA LYS A 129 -13.21 17.49 22.65
C LYS A 129 -11.75 17.34 23.08
N LYS A 130 -11.19 16.13 23.07
CA LYS A 130 -9.78 15.88 23.42
C LYS A 130 -8.80 16.44 22.39
N LEU A 131 -9.20 16.50 21.12
CA LEU A 131 -8.41 17.09 20.04
C LEU A 131 -8.35 18.62 20.12
N VAL A 132 -9.47 19.28 20.42
CA VAL A 132 -9.58 20.76 20.41
C VAL A 132 -9.11 21.40 21.72
N MET A 133 -9.07 20.63 22.82
CA MET A 133 -8.61 21.11 24.13
C MET A 133 -7.11 20.87 24.40
N ARG A 134 -6.34 20.54 23.37
CA ARG A 134 -4.88 20.36 23.43
C ARG A 134 -4.18 21.46 22.65
#